data_AF-A0A539CUM4-F1
#
_entry.id   AF-A0A539CUM4-F1
#
_cell.length_a   1.000
_cell.length_b   1.000
_cell.length_c   1.000
_cell.angle_alpha   90.00
_cell.angle_beta   90.00
_cell.angle_gamma   90.00
#
_symmetry.space_group_name_H-M   'P 1'
#
loop_
_entity.id
_entity.type
_entity.pdbx_description
1 polymer ?
#
loop_
_entity_poly.entity_id
_entity_poly.type
_entity_poly.pdbx_seq_one_letter_code
_entity_poly.pdbx_strand_id
1 'polypeptide(L)'
;MRIGLRHDRRSIRTAISINDSGSCVLVGAVITTGANYLLAVRKEKAEAARVMLFRANELKTAARLIADDFFTAQTAVTEFVDNKRWAPVAARNFPLDAWQNDREVLARELPLEDWNAVEIAVWAVERFRTLAPVPRSSDAMAEIGKPLLNDIKAGIEALIPYM
;
A
#
# COMPACT_ATOMS: atom_id res chain seq x y z
N MET A 1 25.00 4.86 -108.35
CA MET A 1 23.92 4.09 -107.69
C MET A 1 23.78 4.66 -106.28
N ARG A 2 22.63 5.29 -105.99
CA ARG A 2 22.27 5.97 -104.73
C ARG A 2 21.76 4.95 -103.69
N ILE A 3 21.49 5.48 -102.48
CA ILE A 3 20.62 5.00 -101.38
C ILE A 3 21.48 4.59 -100.17
N GLY A 4 21.30 5.11 -98.96
CA GLY A 4 20.31 6.04 -98.43
C GLY A 4 20.49 6.16 -96.92
N LEU A 5 20.35 7.39 -96.42
CA LEU A 5 20.28 7.74 -95.00
C LEU A 5 19.16 6.96 -94.29
N ARG A 6 19.44 6.45 -93.08
CA ARG A 6 18.42 6.25 -92.04
C ARG A 6 18.92 6.78 -90.71
N HIS A 7 18.27 7.85 -90.27
CA HIS A 7 18.09 8.18 -88.87
C HIS A 7 17.49 7.00 -88.12
N ASP A 8 18.03 6.69 -86.95
CA ASP A 8 17.23 6.13 -85.86
C ASP A 8 17.39 7.01 -84.61
N ARG A 9 16.31 7.68 -84.24
CA ARG A 9 16.13 8.35 -82.95
C ARG A 9 15.43 7.34 -82.05
N ARG A 10 16.10 6.80 -81.03
CA ARG A 10 15.40 6.32 -79.83
C ARG A 10 16.19 6.58 -78.55
N SER A 11 15.46 7.28 -77.67
CA SER A 11 15.49 7.18 -76.21
C SER A 11 16.54 7.95 -75.42
N ILE A 12 16.13 9.18 -75.09
CA ILE A 12 16.21 9.77 -73.74
C ILE A 12 16.00 8.68 -72.66
N ARG A 13 16.88 8.64 -71.66
CA ARG A 13 16.71 8.17 -70.25
C ARG A 13 18.10 7.87 -69.69
N THR A 14 18.55 8.28 -68.51
CA THR A 14 18.11 9.18 -67.45
C THR A 14 19.38 9.30 -66.61
N ALA A 15 19.82 10.52 -66.33
CA ALA A 15 20.80 10.75 -65.28
C ALA A 15 20.17 10.30 -63.95
N ILE A 16 20.57 9.15 -63.42
CA ILE A 16 20.29 8.81 -62.03
C ILE A 16 21.47 9.36 -61.22
N SER A 17 21.34 10.64 -60.88
CA SER A 17 21.95 11.18 -59.68
C SER A 17 21.39 10.37 -58.50
N ILE A 18 22.21 9.48 -57.94
CA ILE A 18 21.91 8.84 -56.65
C ILE A 18 22.20 9.89 -55.59
N ASN A 19 21.21 10.74 -55.33
CA ASN A 19 21.19 11.65 -54.20
C ASN A 19 20.85 10.86 -52.92
N ASP A 20 21.75 10.97 -51.94
CA ASP A 20 21.55 10.83 -50.50
C ASP A 20 20.22 10.22 -50.01
N SER A 21 20.18 8.90 -49.91
CA SER A 21 19.11 8.17 -49.20
C SER A 21 19.50 7.76 -47.77
N GLY A 22 20.64 8.23 -47.26
CA GLY A 22 21.16 7.85 -45.93
C GLY A 22 20.55 8.64 -44.76
N SER A 23 20.01 9.83 -45.01
CA SER A 23 19.67 10.78 -43.95
C SER A 23 18.27 10.56 -43.33
N CYS A 24 17.31 10.00 -44.07
CA CYS A 24 15.95 9.78 -43.54
C CYS A 24 15.84 8.59 -42.57
N VAL A 25 16.67 7.55 -42.75
CA VAL A 25 16.62 6.35 -41.90
C VAL A 25 17.19 6.63 -40.52
N LEU A 26 18.26 7.42 -40.44
CA LEU A 26 18.89 7.81 -39.17
C LEU A 26 18.01 8.76 -38.36
N VAL A 27 17.35 9.73 -39.01
CA VAL A 27 16.44 10.66 -38.33
C VAL A 27 15.17 9.95 -37.83
N GLY A 28 14.61 9.03 -38.64
CA GLY A 28 13.47 8.20 -38.21
C GLY A 28 13.80 7.35 -36.98
N ALA A 29 14.95 6.67 -36.98
CA ALA A 29 15.37 5.81 -35.87
C ALA A 29 15.60 6.59 -34.56
N VAL A 30 16.17 7.79 -34.61
CA VAL A 30 16.40 8.62 -33.41
C VAL A 30 15.08 9.14 -32.83
N ILE A 31 14.12 9.54 -33.66
CA ILE A 31 12.79 9.99 -33.21
C ILE A 31 12.02 8.84 -32.58
N THR A 32 12.02 7.65 -33.19
CA THR A 32 11.31 6.48 -32.65
C THR A 32 11.92 6.01 -31.31
N THR A 33 13.24 6.00 -31.18
CA THR A 33 13.91 5.64 -29.92
C THR A 33 13.67 6.67 -28.82
N GLY A 34 13.70 7.97 -29.13
CA GLY A 34 13.40 9.05 -28.18
C GLY A 34 11.95 9.03 -27.69
N ALA A 35 10.99 8.78 -28.59
CA ALA A 35 9.58 8.63 -28.24
C ALA A 35 9.33 7.39 -27.36
N ASN A 36 9.97 6.26 -27.67
CA ASN A 36 9.88 5.04 -26.87
C ASN A 36 10.48 5.22 -25.46
N TYR A 37 11.61 5.92 -25.35
CA TYR A 37 12.21 6.25 -24.05
C TYR A 37 11.29 7.15 -23.22
N LEU A 38 10.72 8.20 -23.82
CA LEU A 38 9.81 9.11 -23.11
C LEU A 38 8.54 8.40 -22.63
N LEU A 39 7.99 7.49 -23.45
CA LEU A 39 6.85 6.65 -23.09
C LEU A 39 7.21 5.68 -21.96
N ALA A 40 8.39 5.07 -22.00
CA ALA A 40 8.88 4.18 -20.95
C ALA A 40 9.03 4.93 -19.60
N VAL A 41 9.65 6.12 -19.61
CA VAL A 41 9.81 6.94 -18.39
C VAL A 41 8.45 7.38 -17.83
N ARG A 42 7.49 7.75 -18.69
CA ARG A 42 6.12 8.09 -18.24
C ARG A 42 5.39 6.89 -17.65
N LYS A 43 5.57 5.72 -18.25
CA LYS A 43 5.00 4.47 -17.77
C LYS A 43 5.59 4.09 -16.41
N GLU A 44 6.90 4.15 -16.25
CA GLU A 44 7.60 3.89 -14.98
C GLU A 44 7.12 4.83 -13.87
N LYS A 45 6.99 6.13 -14.14
CA LYS A 45 6.44 7.10 -13.19
C LYS A 45 4.99 6.81 -12.82
N ALA A 46 4.16 6.43 -13.79
CA ALA A 46 2.76 6.10 -13.56
C ALA A 46 2.61 4.80 -12.75
N GLU A 47 3.46 3.79 -13.02
CA GLU A 47 3.50 2.55 -12.26
C GLU A 47 3.97 2.79 -10.82
N ALA A 48 5.03 3.57 -10.62
CA ALA A 48 5.48 3.97 -9.29
C ALA A 48 4.38 4.70 -8.50
N ALA A 49 3.68 5.64 -9.13
CA ALA A 49 2.56 6.35 -8.51
C ALA A 49 1.40 5.40 -8.13
N ARG A 50 1.07 4.43 -9.00
CA ARG A 50 0.05 3.41 -8.70
C ARG A 50 0.46 2.52 -7.53
N VAL A 51 1.71 2.09 -7.47
CA VAL A 51 2.23 1.28 -6.36
C VAL A 51 2.15 2.05 -5.05
N MET A 52 2.53 3.33 -5.04
CA MET A 52 2.41 4.19 -3.86
C MET A 52 0.96 4.33 -3.39
N LEU A 53 0.02 4.59 -4.30
CA LEU A 53 -1.40 4.69 -3.96
C LEU A 53 -1.97 3.36 -3.45
N PHE A 54 -1.56 2.25 -4.05
CA PHE A 54 -1.97 0.92 -3.61
C PHE A 54 -1.50 0.64 -2.18
N ARG A 55 -0.22 0.91 -1.88
CA ARG A 55 0.34 0.74 -0.52
C ARG A 55 -0.34 1.64 0.51
N ALA A 56 -0.59 2.89 0.17
CA ALA A 56 -1.29 3.82 1.06
C ALA A 56 -2.71 3.32 1.39
N ASN A 57 -3.44 2.79 0.40
CA ASN A 57 -4.76 2.22 0.62
C ASN A 57 -4.71 0.91 1.42
N GLU A 58 -3.70 0.07 1.19
CA GLU A 58 -3.47 -1.16 1.94
C GLU A 58 -3.22 -0.84 3.42
N LEU A 59 -2.30 0.09 3.70
CA LEU A 59 -2.03 0.59 5.05
C LEU A 59 -3.29 1.14 5.73
N LYS A 60 -4.03 1.99 5.03
CA LYS A 60 -5.26 2.60 5.56
C LYS A 60 -6.32 1.56 5.89
N THR A 61 -6.45 0.54 5.06
CA THR A 61 -7.39 -0.56 5.28
C THR A 61 -6.97 -1.37 6.50
N ALA A 62 -5.70 -1.77 6.56
CA ALA A 62 -5.13 -2.52 7.68
C ALA A 62 -5.28 -1.77 9.01
N ALA A 63 -4.93 -0.47 9.03
CA ALA A 63 -5.06 0.38 10.21
C ALA A 63 -6.50 0.46 10.72
N ARG A 64 -7.48 0.59 9.83
CA ARG A 64 -8.91 0.62 10.20
C ARG A 64 -9.39 -0.69 10.78
N LEU A 65 -9.02 -1.82 10.17
CA LEU A 65 -9.46 -3.13 10.63
C LEU A 65 -8.86 -3.46 12.00
N ILE A 66 -7.58 -3.16 12.22
CA ILE A 66 -6.92 -3.36 13.52
C ILE A 66 -7.49 -2.38 14.57
N ALA A 67 -7.78 -1.13 14.20
CA ALA A 67 -8.42 -0.20 15.11
C ALA A 67 -9.82 -0.68 15.54
N ASP A 68 -10.59 -1.31 14.65
CA ASP A 68 -11.91 -1.88 14.97
C ASP A 68 -11.82 -3.02 16.00
N ASP A 69 -10.82 -3.91 15.85
CA ASP A 69 -10.49 -4.94 16.86
C ASP A 69 -10.18 -4.28 18.22
N PHE A 70 -9.38 -3.20 18.22
CA PHE A 70 -9.04 -2.46 19.44
C PHE A 70 -10.22 -1.72 20.05
N PHE A 71 -11.13 -1.12 19.28
CA PHE A 71 -12.34 -0.47 19.80
C PHE A 71 -13.26 -1.47 20.50
N THR A 72 -13.39 -2.67 19.93
CA THR A 72 -14.13 -3.76 20.56
C THR A 72 -13.50 -4.14 21.91
N ALA A 73 -12.18 -4.29 21.94
CA ALA A 73 -11.44 -4.59 23.16
C ALA A 73 -11.57 -3.48 24.21
N GLN A 74 -11.40 -2.23 23.79
CA GLN A 74 -11.51 -1.04 24.64
C GLN A 74 -12.87 -0.99 25.32
N THR A 75 -13.94 -1.28 24.60
CA THR A 75 -15.30 -1.30 25.15
C THR A 75 -15.43 -2.36 26.26
N ALA A 76 -14.91 -3.56 26.02
CA ALA A 76 -14.94 -4.64 27.01
C ALA A 76 -14.09 -4.35 28.26
N VAL A 77 -12.93 -3.71 28.09
CA VAL A 77 -12.06 -3.30 29.21
C VAL A 77 -12.67 -2.13 29.98
N THR A 78 -13.29 -1.17 29.30
CA THR A 78 -13.99 -0.04 29.92
C THR A 78 -15.12 -0.55 30.81
N GLU A 79 -15.93 -1.49 30.30
CA GLU A 79 -16.97 -2.16 31.08
C GLU A 79 -16.41 -2.85 32.33
N PHE A 80 -15.24 -3.47 32.21
CA PHE A 80 -14.55 -4.11 33.33
C PHE A 80 -14.05 -3.13 34.39
N VAL A 81 -13.54 -1.96 33.96
CA VAL A 81 -13.02 -0.91 34.84
C VAL A 81 -14.14 -0.13 35.51
N ASP A 82 -15.11 0.36 34.74
CA ASP A 82 -16.12 1.30 35.20
C ASP A 82 -17.22 0.61 36.01
N ASN A 83 -17.74 -0.50 35.47
CA ASN A 83 -18.82 -1.24 36.11
C ASN A 83 -18.31 -2.30 37.09
N LYS A 84 -16.98 -2.41 37.25
CA LYS A 84 -16.32 -3.28 38.23
C LYS A 84 -16.87 -4.71 38.18
N ARG A 85 -17.18 -5.18 36.97
CA ARG A 85 -17.80 -6.48 36.68
C ARG A 85 -17.14 -7.13 35.49
N TRP A 86 -17.16 -8.46 35.45
CA TRP A 86 -16.69 -9.17 34.27
C TRP A 86 -17.63 -8.92 33.10
N ALA A 87 -17.06 -8.51 31.97
CA ALA A 87 -17.79 -8.56 30.71
C ALA A 87 -18.25 -10.00 30.43
N PRO A 88 -19.44 -10.20 29.82
CA PRO A 88 -19.92 -11.53 29.42
C PRO A 88 -18.84 -12.29 28.65
N VAL A 89 -18.76 -13.62 28.78
CA VAL A 89 -17.74 -14.45 28.09
C VAL A 89 -17.73 -14.17 26.57
N ALA A 90 -18.91 -14.01 25.97
CA ALA A 90 -19.04 -13.65 24.56
C ALA A 90 -18.37 -12.30 24.21
N ALA A 91 -18.48 -11.31 25.11
CA ALA A 91 -17.86 -9.99 24.96
C ALA A 91 -16.35 -9.98 25.28
N ARG A 92 -15.79 -11.07 25.82
CA ARG A 92 -14.35 -11.26 26.04
C ARG A 92 -13.66 -12.08 24.96
N ASN A 93 -14.43 -12.72 24.08
CA ASN A 93 -13.89 -13.51 22.99
C ASN A 93 -13.96 -12.75 21.66
N PHE A 94 -13.39 -11.55 21.67
CA PHE A 94 -13.26 -10.75 20.46
C PHE A 94 -12.04 -11.21 19.65
N PRO A 95 -12.16 -11.32 18.32
CA PRO A 95 -11.07 -11.73 17.44
C PRO A 95 -9.96 -10.68 17.39
N LEU A 96 -8.77 -11.12 17.02
CA LEU A 96 -7.63 -10.27 16.62
C LEU A 96 -7.26 -10.64 15.18
N ASP A 97 -8.28 -10.92 14.36
CA ASP A 97 -8.08 -11.50 13.04
C ASP A 97 -7.42 -10.49 12.10
N ALA A 98 -7.80 -9.20 12.19
CA ALA A 98 -7.16 -8.15 11.42
C ALA A 98 -5.69 -8.01 11.79
N TRP A 99 -5.36 -8.09 13.09
CA TRP A 99 -3.96 -8.11 13.53
C TRP A 99 -3.19 -9.28 12.94
N GLN A 100 -3.73 -10.51 12.98
CA GLN A 100 -3.04 -11.68 12.45
C GLN A 100 -2.81 -11.59 10.93
N ASN A 101 -3.76 -11.03 10.19
CA ASN A 101 -3.70 -10.95 8.74
C ASN A 101 -2.86 -9.77 8.24
N ASP A 102 -2.95 -8.61 8.91
CA ASP A 102 -2.47 -7.34 8.35
C ASP A 102 -1.27 -6.73 9.10
N ARG A 103 -0.77 -7.35 10.18
CA ARG A 103 0.38 -6.83 10.95
C ARG A 103 1.63 -6.54 10.11
N GLU A 104 1.86 -7.31 9.05
CA GLU A 104 3.04 -7.13 8.19
C GLU A 104 2.96 -5.84 7.38
N VAL A 105 1.75 -5.41 7.01
CA VAL A 105 1.52 -4.13 6.34
C VAL A 105 1.90 -2.99 7.28
N LEU A 106 1.47 -3.06 8.54
CA LEU A 106 1.80 -2.05 9.53
C LEU A 106 3.29 -2.03 9.84
N ALA A 107 3.90 -3.19 10.09
CA ALA A 107 5.33 -3.30 10.41
C ALA A 107 6.24 -2.69 9.34
N ARG A 108 5.82 -2.73 8.07
CA ARG A 108 6.58 -2.17 6.95
C ARG A 108 6.46 -0.65 6.85
N GLU A 109 5.30 -0.10 7.17
CA GLU A 109 4.96 1.29 6.85
C GLU A 109 4.93 2.22 8.08
N LEU A 110 4.71 1.70 9.29
CA LEU A 110 4.66 2.52 10.51
C LEU A 110 6.07 2.91 10.98
N PRO A 111 6.23 4.13 11.52
CA PRO A 111 7.35 4.47 12.39
C PRO A 111 7.43 3.49 13.56
N LEU A 112 8.65 3.24 14.03
CA LEU A 112 8.90 2.27 15.11
C LEU A 112 8.12 2.61 16.40
N GLU A 113 7.94 3.90 16.70
CA GLU A 113 7.18 4.35 17.88
C GLU A 113 5.71 3.95 17.80
N ASP A 114 5.04 4.24 16.68
CA ASP A 114 3.65 3.87 16.44
C ASP A 114 3.48 2.36 16.40
N TRP A 115 4.42 1.65 15.76
CA TRP A 115 4.44 0.19 15.73
C TRP A 115 4.50 -0.41 17.14
N ASN A 116 5.39 0.09 18.00
CA ASN A 116 5.50 -0.38 19.38
C ASN A 116 4.23 -0.13 20.18
N ALA A 117 3.56 1.02 19.98
CA ALA A 117 2.30 1.33 20.64
C ALA A 117 1.19 0.33 20.23
N VAL A 118 1.12 -0.02 18.94
CA VAL A 118 0.19 -1.03 18.42
C VAL A 118 0.50 -2.42 18.99
N GLU A 119 1.78 -2.83 19.04
CA GLU A 119 2.15 -4.10 19.67
C GLU A 119 1.77 -4.15 21.15
N ILE A 120 2.07 -3.10 21.93
CA ILE A 120 1.70 -3.04 23.34
C ILE A 120 0.18 -3.15 23.51
N ALA A 121 -0.61 -2.50 22.65
CA ALA A 121 -2.06 -2.62 22.66
C ALA A 121 -2.53 -4.06 22.40
N VAL A 122 -1.94 -4.77 21.44
CA VAL A 122 -2.24 -6.21 21.20
C VAL A 122 -1.95 -7.04 22.44
N TRP A 123 -0.80 -6.83 23.09
CA TRP A 123 -0.45 -7.55 24.31
C TRP A 123 -1.42 -7.26 25.45
N ALA A 124 -1.88 -6.01 25.58
CA ALA A 124 -2.89 -5.62 26.55
C ALA A 124 -4.24 -6.32 26.27
N VAL A 125 -4.64 -6.42 25.00
CA VAL A 125 -5.80 -7.18 24.56
C VAL A 125 -5.69 -8.66 24.94
N GLU A 126 -4.60 -9.33 24.56
CA GLU A 126 -4.39 -10.74 24.85
C GLU A 126 -4.34 -11.02 26.35
N ARG A 127 -3.68 -10.14 27.10
CA ARG A 127 -3.66 -10.19 28.56
C ARG A 127 -5.06 -10.07 29.12
N PHE A 128 -5.89 -9.14 28.64
CA PHE A 128 -7.26 -9.01 29.09
C PHE A 128 -8.09 -10.27 28.80
N ARG A 129 -7.97 -10.86 27.61
CA ARG A 129 -8.65 -12.11 27.24
C ARG A 129 -8.31 -13.28 28.16
N THR A 130 -7.06 -13.35 28.61
CA THR A 130 -6.55 -14.42 29.47
C THR A 130 -6.75 -14.15 30.97
N LEU A 131 -7.26 -12.99 31.37
CA LEU A 131 -7.60 -12.74 32.76
C LEU A 131 -8.70 -13.71 33.22
N ALA A 132 -8.32 -14.64 34.11
CA ALA A 132 -9.26 -15.55 34.71
C ALA A 132 -10.34 -14.79 35.53
N PRO A 133 -11.62 -15.18 35.44
CA PRO A 133 -12.68 -14.66 36.29
C PRO A 133 -12.54 -15.19 37.71
N VAL A 134 -11.54 -14.69 38.42
CA VAL A 134 -11.34 -14.92 39.85
C VAL A 134 -12.21 -13.92 40.62
N PRO A 135 -12.78 -14.30 41.78
CA PRO A 135 -13.39 -13.32 42.67
C PRO A 135 -12.36 -12.23 43.00
N ARG A 136 -12.59 -11.02 42.50
CA ARG A 136 -11.76 -9.84 42.75
C ARG A 136 -12.60 -8.79 43.44
N SER A 137 -11.98 -8.01 44.31
CA SER A 137 -12.64 -6.80 44.79
C SER A 137 -12.85 -5.85 43.61
N SER A 138 -13.88 -5.04 43.74
CA SER A 138 -14.21 -3.97 42.80
C SER A 138 -12.99 -3.10 42.47
N ASP A 139 -12.19 -2.75 43.47
CA ASP A 139 -11.02 -1.88 43.29
C ASP A 139 -9.85 -2.63 42.65
N ALA A 140 -9.66 -3.92 42.94
CA ALA A 140 -8.65 -4.73 42.27
C ALA A 140 -8.93 -4.91 40.77
N MET A 141 -10.21 -4.91 40.36
CA MET A 141 -10.57 -4.92 38.93
C MET A 141 -10.13 -3.63 38.25
N ALA A 142 -10.44 -2.47 38.85
CA ALA A 142 -10.04 -1.18 38.30
C ALA A 142 -8.51 -1.02 38.23
N GLU A 143 -7.77 -1.42 39.27
CA GLU A 143 -6.31 -1.35 39.29
C GLU A 143 -5.64 -2.22 38.22
N ILE A 144 -6.22 -3.38 37.89
CA ILE A 144 -5.71 -4.25 36.83
C ILE A 144 -6.11 -3.75 35.43
N GLY A 145 -7.34 -3.23 35.29
CA GLY A 145 -7.91 -2.87 34.00
C GLY A 145 -7.43 -1.52 33.45
N LYS A 146 -7.17 -0.53 34.31
CA LYS A 146 -6.75 0.82 33.87
C LYS A 146 -5.48 0.82 33.01
N PRO A 147 -4.38 0.11 33.38
CA PRO A 147 -3.20 0.05 32.51
C PRO A 147 -3.51 -0.54 31.14
N LEU A 148 -4.27 -1.65 31.09
CA LEU A 148 -4.67 -2.29 29.85
C LEU A 148 -5.51 -1.36 28.97
N LEU A 149 -6.43 -0.61 29.58
CA LEU A 149 -7.25 0.36 28.87
C LEU A 149 -6.41 1.49 28.26
N ASN A 150 -5.39 1.96 28.98
CA ASN A 150 -4.48 2.99 28.50
C ASN A 150 -3.62 2.49 27.34
N ASP A 151 -3.10 1.27 27.45
CA ASP A 151 -2.30 0.63 26.40
C ASP A 151 -3.12 0.46 25.10
N ILE A 152 -4.37 0.00 25.22
CA ILE A 152 -5.29 -0.14 24.06
C ILE A 152 -5.60 1.23 23.45
N LYS A 153 -5.84 2.26 24.28
CA LYS A 153 -6.06 3.64 23.82
C LYS A 153 -4.85 4.18 23.05
N ALA A 154 -3.65 3.98 23.57
CA ALA A 154 -2.42 4.41 22.91
C ALA A 154 -2.23 3.74 21.54
N GLY A 155 -2.53 2.44 21.42
CA GLY A 155 -2.51 1.75 20.12
C GLY A 155 -3.53 2.30 19.12
N ILE A 156 -4.74 2.64 19.57
CA ILE A 156 -5.74 3.30 18.72
C ILE A 156 -5.24 4.68 18.27
N GLU A 157 -4.72 5.48 19.20
CA GLU A 157 -4.20 6.82 18.92
C GLU A 157 -3.04 6.79 17.90
N ALA A 158 -2.16 5.79 18.00
CA ALA A 158 -1.08 5.56 17.04
C ALA A 158 -1.58 5.23 15.63
N LEU A 159 -2.78 4.64 15.50
CA LEU A 159 -3.37 4.31 14.19
C LEU A 159 -4.13 5.47 13.53
N ILE A 160 -4.56 6.47 14.30
CA ILE A 160 -5.35 7.62 13.79
C ILE A 160 -4.76 8.29 12.55
N PRO A 161 -3.45 8.58 12.48
CA PRO A 161 -2.86 9.24 11.31
C PRO A 161 -2.96 8.42 10.01
N TYR A 162 -3.14 7.10 10.12
CA TYR A 162 -3.10 6.16 9.00
C TYR A 162 -4.50 5.74 8.53
N MET A 163 -5.56 6.09 9.25
CA MET A 163 -6.95 5.71 8.96
C MET A 163 -7.66 6.62 7.94
#